data_AF-A0A352AF11-F1
#
_entry.id   AF-A0A352AF11-F1
#
_cell.length_a   1.000
_cell.length_b   1.000
_cell.length_c   1.000
_cell.angle_alpha   90.00
_cell.angle_beta   90.00
_cell.angle_gamma   90.00
#
_symmetry.space_group_name_H-M   'P 1'
#
loop_
_entity.id
_entity.type
_entity.pdbx_description
1 polymer ?
#
loop_
_entity_poly.entity_id
_entity_poly.type
_entity_poly.pdbx_seq_one_letter_code
_entity_poly.pdbx_strand_id
1 'polypeptide(L)'
;MKKLLLILVLISCAGFGYIYYYWRQATKLPDWYATQAVSTQKTLDADQKSEILSAKARLQGKIDESLAKAEGDSQPSTLNSKQPTREPINSIESTVQEISPSQNVEIELSDREVNNLVLNQLAEKIGSHQVVANAPNVHTSIKDGTIETGAVVNLSELSSNDLATKEKAALEKALATFPFMKDKEIYVGIAGKPIVEDGQLKLGDNPEIKVGNLNFSLAELSQQLNIPEEKLKQKLNLAVNLQKVAINDLELTDNKVVLRGSPRSSTSETPHR
;
A
#
# COMPACT_ATOMS: atom_id res chain seq x y z
N MET A 1 -28.44 45.47 -25.49
CA MET A 1 -27.36 45.36 -24.48
C MET A 1 -27.81 44.76 -23.15
N LYS A 2 -28.94 45.16 -22.54
CA LYS A 2 -29.40 44.64 -21.22
C LYS A 2 -29.59 43.10 -21.14
N LYS A 3 -30.07 42.45 -22.21
CA LYS A 3 -30.26 40.98 -22.25
C LYS A 3 -28.94 40.19 -22.28
N LEU A 4 -27.87 40.77 -22.86
CA LEU A 4 -26.56 40.13 -22.96
C LEU A 4 -25.80 40.19 -21.62
N LEU A 5 -25.99 41.27 -20.86
CA LEU A 5 -25.45 41.43 -19.51
C LEU A 5 -26.11 40.45 -18.52
N LEU A 6 -27.40 40.19 -18.67
CA LEU A 6 -28.14 39.23 -17.84
C LEU A 6 -27.69 37.77 -18.08
N ILE A 7 -27.42 37.40 -19.33
CA ILE A 7 -26.86 36.08 -19.69
C ILE A 7 -25.43 35.93 -19.14
N LEU A 8 -24.60 36.98 -19.23
CA LEU A 8 -23.23 36.96 -18.72
C LEU A 8 -23.19 36.83 -17.19
N VAL A 9 -24.11 37.49 -16.48
CA VAL A 9 -24.27 37.32 -15.02
C VAL A 9 -24.77 35.92 -14.66
N LEU A 10 -25.71 35.34 -15.42
CA LEU A 10 -26.21 33.98 -15.20
C LEU A 10 -25.11 32.92 -15.43
N ILE A 11 -24.32 33.05 -16.49
CA ILE A 11 -23.16 32.18 -16.77
C ILE A 11 -22.08 32.36 -15.71
N SER A 12 -21.88 33.59 -15.22
CA SER A 12 -20.92 33.86 -14.16
C SER A 12 -21.36 33.23 -12.83
N CYS A 13 -22.62 33.38 -12.41
CA CYS A 13 -23.14 32.73 -11.20
C CYS A 13 -23.12 31.20 -11.28
N ALA A 14 -23.47 30.62 -12.43
CA ALA A 14 -23.38 29.17 -12.63
C ALA A 14 -21.92 28.67 -12.63
N GLY A 15 -21.00 29.43 -13.24
CA GLY A 15 -19.56 29.13 -13.26
C GLY A 15 -18.92 29.23 -11.88
N PHE A 16 -19.27 30.26 -11.09
CA PHE A 16 -18.77 30.42 -9.72
C PHE A 16 -19.24 29.29 -8.79
N GLY A 17 -20.49 28.85 -8.93
CA GLY A 17 -21.01 27.71 -8.16
C GLY A 17 -20.27 26.41 -8.46
N TYR A 18 -19.96 26.15 -9.73
CA TYR A 18 -19.23 24.96 -10.17
C TYR A 18 -17.79 24.96 -9.64
N ILE A 19 -17.07 26.08 -9.78
CA ILE A 19 -15.70 26.23 -9.29
C ILE A 19 -15.65 26.08 -7.77
N TYR A 20 -16.59 26.70 -7.05
CA TYR A 20 -16.67 26.59 -5.59
C TYR A 20 -16.95 25.15 -5.11
N TYR A 21 -17.84 24.43 -5.79
CA TYR A 21 -18.12 23.04 -5.47
C TYR A 21 -16.88 22.15 -5.66
N TYR A 22 -16.19 22.26 -6.79
CA TYR A 22 -14.95 21.51 -7.03
C TYR A 22 -13.85 21.84 -6.02
N TRP A 23 -13.71 23.13 -5.69
CA TRP A 23 -12.77 23.57 -4.66
C TRP A 23 -13.07 22.96 -3.29
N ARG A 24 -14.35 22.91 -2.91
CA ARG A 24 -14.78 22.30 -1.65
C ARG A 24 -14.56 20.79 -1.63
N GLN A 25 -14.75 20.11 -2.77
CA GLN A 25 -14.48 18.68 -2.86
C GLN A 25 -12.98 18.37 -2.80
N ALA A 26 -12.15 19.16 -3.47
CA ALA A 26 -10.70 18.96 -3.47
C ALA A 26 -10.02 19.20 -2.11
N THR A 27 -10.64 20.02 -1.26
CA THR A 27 -10.13 20.36 0.09
C THR A 27 -10.81 19.58 1.22
N LYS A 28 -11.71 18.64 0.89
CA LYS A 28 -12.37 17.81 1.91
C LYS A 28 -11.38 16.81 2.48
N LEU A 29 -11.14 16.90 3.78
CA LEU A 29 -10.33 15.94 4.53
C LEU A 29 -11.17 14.70 4.88
N PRO A 30 -10.55 13.51 4.97
CA PRO A 30 -11.24 12.29 5.33
C PRO A 30 -11.58 12.28 6.83
N ASP A 31 -12.65 11.56 7.19
CA ASP A 31 -13.19 11.55 8.55
C ASP A 31 -12.18 11.02 9.59
N TRP A 32 -11.33 10.07 9.19
CA TRP A 32 -10.27 9.53 10.05
C TRP A 32 -9.28 10.61 10.50
N TYR A 33 -9.01 11.60 9.66
CA TYR A 33 -8.07 12.68 9.96
C TYR A 33 -8.69 13.69 10.94
N ALA A 34 -9.96 14.06 10.72
CA ALA A 34 -10.68 14.95 11.64
C ALA A 34 -10.77 14.36 13.06
N THR A 35 -10.86 13.03 13.18
CA THR A 35 -10.93 12.35 14.47
C THR A 35 -9.57 12.29 15.18
N GLN A 36 -8.47 12.20 14.43
CA GLN A 36 -7.09 12.22 14.98
C GLN A 36 -6.60 13.63 15.33
N ALA A 37 -7.03 14.66 14.61
CA ALA A 37 -6.68 16.05 14.87
C ALA A 37 -7.18 16.56 16.24
N VAL A 38 -8.17 15.89 16.83
CA VAL A 38 -8.71 16.21 18.15
C VAL A 38 -7.82 15.64 19.28
N SER A 39 -6.92 14.68 19.02
CA SER A 39 -6.15 14.01 20.06
C SER A 39 -4.71 14.49 20.27
N THR A 40 -4.03 15.18 19.35
CA THR A 40 -2.66 15.65 19.65
C THR A 40 -2.21 16.82 18.77
N GLN A 41 -1.74 17.89 19.42
CA GLN A 41 -0.92 18.92 18.79
C GLN A 41 0.33 18.29 18.17
N LYS A 42 0.54 18.62 16.89
CA LYS A 42 1.74 18.63 16.05
C LYS A 42 3.10 18.52 16.76
N THR A 43 3.41 17.40 17.41
CA THR A 43 4.78 16.97 17.73
C THR A 43 4.89 15.47 17.56
N LEU A 44 5.92 15.06 16.82
CA LEU A 44 6.29 13.68 16.58
C LEU A 44 6.91 13.11 17.87
N ASP A 45 6.08 12.74 18.83
CA ASP A 45 6.58 12.20 20.09
C ASP A 45 7.25 10.84 19.87
N ALA A 46 8.25 10.55 20.69
CA ALA A 46 8.99 9.28 20.69
C ALA A 46 8.07 8.05 20.75
N ASP A 47 6.85 8.24 21.28
CA ASP A 47 5.79 7.26 21.35
C ASP A 47 5.31 6.75 19.98
N GLN A 48 5.15 7.63 18.97
CA GLN A 48 4.71 7.20 17.64
C GLN A 48 5.79 6.43 16.89
N LYS A 49 7.06 6.83 17.05
CA LYS A 49 8.20 6.07 16.51
C LYS A 49 8.30 4.69 17.16
N SER A 50 8.07 4.61 18.47
CA SER A 50 7.99 3.35 19.21
C SER A 50 6.83 2.49 18.71
N GLU A 51 5.68 3.09 18.40
CA GLU A 51 4.51 2.38 17.87
C GLU A 51 4.80 1.74 16.51
N ILE A 52 5.41 2.46 15.56
CA ILE A 52 5.79 1.93 14.23
C ILE A 52 6.84 0.81 14.38
N LEU A 53 7.84 0.98 15.24
CA LEU A 53 8.85 -0.05 15.51
C LEU A 53 8.23 -1.30 16.13
N SER A 54 7.32 -1.13 17.10
CA SER A 54 6.60 -2.22 17.73
C SER A 54 5.65 -2.92 16.76
N ALA A 55 5.01 -2.18 15.85
CA ALA A 55 4.17 -2.72 14.80
C ALA A 55 4.97 -3.57 13.82
N LYS A 56 6.17 -3.12 13.42
CA LYS A 56 7.09 -3.92 12.60
C LYS A 56 7.47 -5.23 13.32
N ALA A 57 7.79 -5.17 14.61
CA ALA A 57 8.12 -6.36 15.39
C ALA A 57 6.94 -7.33 15.51
N ARG A 58 5.72 -6.83 15.71
CA ARG A 58 4.49 -7.65 15.74
C ARG A 58 4.22 -8.33 14.40
N LEU A 59 4.34 -7.60 13.29
CA LEU A 59 4.21 -8.17 11.94
C LEU A 59 5.25 -9.26 11.69
N GLN A 60 6.51 -9.01 12.08
CA GLN A 60 7.57 -10.01 11.96
C GLN A 60 7.25 -11.27 12.78
N GLY A 61 6.77 -11.09 14.01
CA GLY A 61 6.34 -12.19 14.87
C GLY A 61 5.22 -13.02 14.26
N LYS A 62 4.21 -12.36 13.65
CA LYS A 62 3.09 -13.05 12.98
C LYS A 62 3.54 -13.86 11.76
N ILE A 63 4.49 -13.31 10.98
CA ILE A 63 5.10 -14.02 9.85
C ILE A 63 5.88 -15.24 10.37
N ASP A 64 6.69 -15.07 11.40
CA ASP A 64 7.52 -16.14 11.96
C ASP A 64 6.67 -17.23 12.64
N GLU A 65 5.58 -16.86 13.30
CA GLU A 65 4.59 -17.80 13.86
C GLU A 65 3.88 -18.59 12.74
N SER A 66 3.47 -17.91 11.67
CA SER A 66 2.82 -18.56 10.52
C SER A 66 3.77 -19.53 9.80
N LEU A 67 5.06 -19.18 9.72
CA LEU A 67 6.11 -20.06 9.22
C LEU A 67 6.33 -21.28 10.12
N ALA A 68 6.46 -21.08 11.44
CA ALA A 68 6.65 -22.16 12.39
C ALA A 68 5.46 -23.13 12.43
N LYS A 69 4.24 -22.62 12.28
CA LYS A 69 3.02 -23.44 12.19
C LYS A 69 3.00 -24.28 10.91
N ALA A 70 3.42 -23.72 9.78
CA ALA A 70 3.55 -24.46 8.52
C ALA A 70 4.67 -25.52 8.56
N GLU A 71 5.69 -25.34 9.40
CA GLU A 71 6.75 -26.33 9.65
C GLU A 71 6.32 -27.43 10.64
N GLY A 72 5.51 -27.09 11.66
CA GLY A 72 5.05 -28.02 12.70
C GLY A 72 4.08 -29.09 12.24
N ASP A 73 3.30 -28.84 11.17
CA ASP A 73 2.44 -29.84 10.53
C ASP A 73 3.21 -30.87 9.69
N SER A 74 4.54 -30.76 9.60
CA SER A 74 5.44 -31.70 8.94
C SER A 74 6.28 -32.51 9.94
N GLN A 75 5.67 -33.13 10.96
CA GLN A 75 6.39 -34.07 11.84
C GLN A 75 6.32 -35.51 11.28
N PRO A 76 7.45 -36.24 11.18
CA PRO A 76 7.50 -37.57 10.60
C PRO A 76 6.75 -38.58 11.47
N SER A 77 5.88 -39.37 10.86
CA SER A 77 5.32 -40.57 11.46
C SER A 77 6.46 -41.52 11.84
N THR A 78 6.81 -41.59 13.13
CA THR A 78 7.66 -42.63 13.68
C THR A 78 6.85 -43.93 13.80
N LEU A 79 6.57 -44.57 12.67
CA LEU A 79 6.04 -45.93 12.67
C LEU A 79 7.18 -46.92 12.86
N ASN A 80 7.29 -47.28 14.12
CA ASN A 80 8.11 -48.31 14.72
C ASN A 80 8.31 -49.55 13.82
N SER A 81 9.59 -49.91 13.64
CA SER A 81 10.05 -51.06 12.89
C SER A 81 9.78 -52.35 13.66
N LYS A 82 9.08 -53.31 13.03
CA LYS A 82 9.17 -54.73 13.39
C LYS A 82 8.93 -55.61 12.16
N GLN A 83 10.03 -56.07 11.55
CA GLN A 83 10.09 -57.14 10.55
C GLN A 83 11.02 -58.22 11.13
N PRO A 84 10.75 -59.54 11.01
CA PRO A 84 10.93 -60.25 9.74
C PRO A 84 9.91 -61.37 9.46
N THR A 85 9.54 -61.58 8.18
CA THR A 85 9.37 -62.91 7.53
C THR A 85 9.31 -62.74 5.99
N ARG A 86 9.83 -63.73 5.27
CA ARG A 86 10.37 -63.73 3.90
C ARG A 86 9.34 -64.00 2.77
N GLU A 87 9.53 -63.30 1.63
CA GLU A 87 9.37 -63.65 0.18
C GLU A 87 7.99 -64.01 -0.45
N PRO A 88 7.78 -63.90 -1.80
CA PRO A 88 8.50 -63.14 -2.85
C PRO A 88 7.61 -62.27 -3.81
N ILE A 89 8.26 -61.23 -4.38
CA ILE A 89 8.14 -60.61 -5.72
C ILE A 89 6.82 -60.79 -6.52
N ASN A 90 6.00 -59.74 -6.63
CA ASN A 90 5.50 -59.20 -7.91
C ASN A 90 4.73 -57.88 -7.72
N SER A 91 4.72 -57.07 -8.79
CA SER A 91 3.99 -55.80 -8.97
C SER A 91 4.73 -54.52 -8.55
N ILE A 92 5.62 -54.11 -9.47
CA ILE A 92 5.98 -52.72 -9.70
C ILE A 92 4.73 -52.04 -10.27
N GLU A 93 3.99 -51.29 -9.45
CA GLU A 93 3.06 -50.27 -9.93
C GLU A 93 3.16 -49.07 -8.98
N SER A 94 3.96 -48.11 -9.45
CA SER A 94 3.90 -46.67 -9.18
C SER A 94 3.49 -46.27 -7.77
N THR A 95 4.50 -46.13 -6.91
CA THR A 95 4.55 -45.10 -5.88
C THR A 95 4.14 -43.77 -6.50
N VAL A 96 2.87 -43.40 -6.37
CA VAL A 96 2.46 -42.00 -6.41
C VAL A 96 3.08 -41.43 -5.15
N GLN A 97 4.25 -40.83 -5.35
CA GLN A 97 4.90 -39.98 -4.38
C GLN A 97 3.92 -38.83 -4.13
N GLU A 98 3.13 -38.99 -3.08
CA GLU A 98 2.23 -37.97 -2.57
C GLU A 98 3.08 -36.72 -2.39
N ILE A 99 2.75 -35.73 -3.21
CA ILE A 99 3.39 -34.43 -3.27
C ILE A 99 3.36 -33.91 -1.84
N SER A 100 4.52 -33.74 -1.20
CA SER A 100 4.63 -33.12 0.11
C SER A 100 3.72 -31.90 0.16
N PRO A 101 2.96 -31.67 1.24
CA PRO A 101 2.21 -30.43 1.37
C PRO A 101 3.24 -29.31 1.23
N SER A 102 3.16 -28.57 0.14
CA SER A 102 3.88 -27.32 0.01
C SER A 102 3.55 -26.54 1.27
N GLN A 103 4.58 -26.15 2.04
CA GLN A 103 4.41 -25.38 3.27
C GLN A 103 3.68 -24.10 2.90
N ASN A 104 2.36 -24.14 3.01
CA ASN A 104 1.49 -23.07 2.58
C ASN A 104 1.32 -22.17 3.79
N VAL A 105 2.02 -21.04 3.76
CA VAL A 105 1.99 -20.05 4.83
C VAL A 105 0.80 -19.16 4.55
N GLU A 106 -0.18 -19.17 5.47
CA GLU A 106 -1.31 -18.25 5.43
C GLU A 106 -1.10 -17.13 6.45
N ILE A 107 -1.20 -15.88 6.00
CA ILE A 107 -0.99 -14.68 6.81
C ILE A 107 -2.22 -13.79 6.64
N GLU A 108 -3.00 -13.65 7.70
CA GLU A 108 -4.08 -12.66 7.76
C GLU A 108 -3.53 -11.31 8.20
N LEU A 109 -3.91 -10.23 7.53
CA LEU A 109 -3.51 -8.86 7.82
C LEU A 109 -4.74 -7.95 7.87
N SER A 110 -4.91 -7.25 8.98
CA SER A 110 -5.90 -6.18 9.13
C SER A 110 -5.50 -4.89 8.42
N ASP A 111 -6.42 -3.93 8.27
CA ASP A 111 -6.15 -2.57 7.78
C ASP A 111 -4.91 -1.93 8.43
N ARG A 112 -4.81 -2.05 9.75
CA ARG A 112 -3.69 -1.49 10.53
C ARG A 112 -2.37 -2.16 10.18
N GLU A 113 -2.39 -3.48 10.01
CA GLU A 113 -1.21 -4.27 9.64
C GLU A 113 -0.74 -3.92 8.22
N VAL A 114 -1.67 -3.76 7.27
CA VAL A 114 -1.35 -3.29 5.91
C VAL A 114 -0.83 -1.84 5.92
N ASN A 115 -1.43 -0.95 6.71
CA ASN A 115 -0.94 0.42 6.89
C ASN A 115 0.53 0.43 7.36
N ASN A 116 0.88 -0.45 8.30
CA ASN A 116 2.25 -0.56 8.80
C ASN A 116 3.22 -1.11 7.75
N LEU A 117 2.78 -2.05 6.90
CA LEU A 117 3.57 -2.53 5.77
C LEU A 117 3.85 -1.42 4.76
N VAL A 118 2.82 -0.62 4.43
CA VAL A 118 2.94 0.55 3.55
C VAL A 118 3.94 1.55 4.13
N LEU A 119 3.81 1.89 5.42
CA LEU A 119 4.72 2.81 6.10
C LEU A 119 6.17 2.32 6.06
N ASN A 120 6.39 1.02 6.27
CA ASN A 120 7.72 0.42 6.15
C ASN A 120 8.28 0.54 4.73
N GLN A 121 7.47 0.21 3.71
CA GLN A 121 7.88 0.29 2.31
C GLN A 121 8.17 1.72 1.86
N LEU A 122 7.39 2.68 2.36
CA LEU A 122 7.63 4.09 2.11
C LEU A 122 8.94 4.53 2.77
N ALA A 123 9.21 4.10 4.01
CA ALA A 123 10.44 4.45 4.73
C ALA A 123 11.70 3.96 4.01
N GLU A 124 11.61 2.81 3.33
CA GLU A 124 12.67 2.27 2.48
C GLU A 124 12.84 3.07 1.17
N LYS A 125 11.75 3.52 0.54
CA LYS A 125 11.79 4.23 -0.76
C LYS A 125 12.14 5.72 -0.67
N ILE A 126 11.60 6.45 0.31
CA ILE A 126 11.78 7.92 0.41
C ILE A 126 12.65 8.35 1.61
N GLY A 127 13.15 7.39 2.38
CA GLY A 127 14.02 7.60 3.53
C GLY A 127 13.24 7.79 4.83
N SER A 128 13.75 7.16 5.90
CA SER A 128 13.10 7.07 7.21
C SER A 128 12.73 8.42 7.84
N HIS A 129 13.52 9.48 7.63
CA HIS A 129 13.26 10.79 8.23
C HIS A 129 11.99 11.47 7.69
N GLN A 130 11.71 11.34 6.38
CA GLN A 130 10.54 11.97 5.76
C GLN A 130 9.25 11.19 6.02
N VAL A 131 9.35 9.86 6.17
CA VAL A 131 8.19 9.01 6.50
C VAL A 131 7.79 9.12 7.94
N VAL A 132 8.76 9.13 8.86
CA VAL A 132 8.45 9.24 10.29
C VAL A 132 7.80 10.59 10.56
N ALA A 133 8.24 11.69 9.92
CA ALA A 133 7.60 13.01 10.04
C ALA A 133 6.13 13.06 9.55
N ASN A 134 5.75 12.17 8.62
CA ASN A 134 4.42 12.14 8.00
C ASN A 134 3.58 10.92 8.39
N ALA A 135 4.12 10.00 9.20
CA ALA A 135 3.46 8.77 9.59
C ALA A 135 2.06 8.94 10.22
N PRO A 136 1.80 9.92 11.11
CA PRO A 136 0.44 10.15 11.62
C PRO A 136 -0.54 10.61 10.54
N ASN A 137 -0.03 11.09 9.42
CA ASN A 137 -0.86 11.55 8.31
C ASN A 137 -1.11 10.46 7.28
N VAL A 138 -0.57 9.24 7.40
CA VAL A 138 -0.80 8.15 6.44
C VAL A 138 -1.86 7.20 6.99
N HIS A 139 -2.80 6.83 6.13
CA HIS A 139 -3.85 5.88 6.45
C HIS A 139 -4.06 4.91 5.29
N THR A 140 -4.16 3.62 5.62
CA THR A 140 -4.60 2.56 4.72
C THR A 140 -5.90 1.93 5.21
N SER A 141 -6.82 1.69 4.29
CA SER A 141 -8.09 1.00 4.51
C SER A 141 -8.34 -0.04 3.41
N ILE A 142 -8.98 -1.14 3.77
CA ILE A 142 -9.38 -2.22 2.87
C ILE A 142 -10.90 -2.28 2.85
N LYS A 143 -11.50 -2.00 1.70
CA LYS A 143 -12.95 -1.97 1.55
C LYS A 143 -13.36 -2.31 0.13
N ASP A 144 -14.46 -3.05 -0.03
CA ASP A 144 -15.06 -3.31 -1.35
C ASP A 144 -14.05 -3.93 -2.33
N GLY A 145 -13.18 -4.84 -1.85
CA GLY A 145 -12.14 -5.49 -2.64
C GLY A 145 -11.00 -4.57 -3.11
N THR A 146 -10.86 -3.39 -2.49
CA THR A 146 -9.89 -2.35 -2.85
C THR A 146 -9.03 -2.01 -1.64
N ILE A 147 -7.74 -1.76 -1.88
CA ILE A 147 -6.85 -1.14 -0.89
C ILE A 147 -6.75 0.34 -1.24
N GLU A 148 -7.08 1.20 -0.28
CA GLU A 148 -6.91 2.64 -0.35
C GLU A 148 -5.85 3.06 0.65
N THR A 149 -4.79 3.70 0.17
CA THR A 149 -3.73 4.28 1.00
C THR A 149 -3.58 5.73 0.64
N GLY A 150 -3.57 6.62 1.62
CA GLY A 150 -3.31 8.03 1.36
C GLY A 150 -2.81 8.78 2.56
N ALA A 151 -2.44 10.03 2.34
CA ALA A 151 -1.97 10.91 3.38
C ALA A 151 -2.57 12.31 3.30
N VAL A 152 -2.71 12.96 4.44
CA VAL A 152 -3.00 14.40 4.49
C VAL A 152 -1.70 15.17 4.47
N VAL A 153 -1.51 16.00 3.44
CA VAL A 153 -0.28 16.76 3.22
C VAL A 153 -0.57 18.24 3.07
N ASN A 154 0.26 19.07 3.69
CA ASN A 154 0.35 20.48 3.35
C ASN A 154 1.53 20.68 2.41
N LEU A 155 1.26 20.84 1.12
CA LEU A 155 2.30 20.99 0.10
C LEU A 155 3.12 22.28 0.26
N SER A 156 2.60 23.31 0.94
CA SER A 156 3.35 24.53 1.26
C SER A 156 4.36 24.31 2.39
N GLU A 157 4.16 23.31 3.25
CA GLU A 157 5.08 22.97 4.35
C GLU A 157 6.22 22.05 3.88
N LEU A 158 6.11 21.47 2.68
CA LEU A 158 7.20 20.74 2.04
C LEU A 158 8.31 21.73 1.66
N SER A 159 9.29 21.85 2.55
CA SER A 159 10.39 22.78 2.40
C SER A 159 11.15 22.48 1.11
N SER A 160 11.26 23.48 0.24
CA SER A 160 12.00 23.36 -1.03
C SER A 160 13.48 23.00 -0.81
N ASN A 161 14.01 23.02 0.40
CA ASN A 161 15.40 22.64 0.68
C ASN A 161 15.62 21.13 0.79
N ASP A 162 14.57 20.35 1.06
CA ASP A 162 14.67 18.89 1.24
C ASP A 162 14.39 18.11 -0.06
N LEU A 163 13.96 18.82 -1.11
CA LEU A 163 13.62 18.26 -2.41
C LEU A 163 14.75 18.44 -3.41
N ALA A 164 15.02 17.40 -4.21
CA ALA A 164 15.91 17.52 -5.36
C ALA A 164 15.34 18.49 -6.40
N THR A 165 16.19 19.11 -7.22
CA THR A 165 15.78 20.14 -8.21
C THR A 165 14.62 19.69 -9.11
N LYS A 166 14.58 18.40 -9.50
CA LYS A 166 13.50 17.84 -10.32
C LYS A 166 12.17 17.71 -9.57
N GLU A 167 12.23 17.46 -8.26
CA GLU A 167 11.07 17.33 -7.39
C GLU A 167 10.46 18.71 -7.09
N LYS A 168 11.31 19.74 -6.90
CA LYS A 168 10.85 21.13 -6.80
C LYS A 168 10.06 21.56 -8.04
N ALA A 169 10.60 21.31 -9.23
CA ALA A 169 9.92 21.65 -10.48
C ALA A 169 8.59 20.90 -10.65
N ALA A 170 8.52 19.64 -10.22
CA ALA A 170 7.27 18.88 -10.23
C ALA A 170 6.25 19.44 -9.23
N LEU A 171 6.69 19.82 -8.02
CA LEU A 171 5.85 20.43 -7.00
C LEU A 171 5.31 21.80 -7.45
N GLU A 172 6.17 22.66 -8.01
CA GLU A 172 5.76 23.97 -8.56
C GLU A 172 4.73 23.81 -9.67
N LYS A 173 4.92 22.83 -10.58
CA LYS A 173 3.96 22.54 -11.63
C LYS A 173 2.63 22.04 -11.07
N ALA A 174 2.66 21.18 -10.05
CA ALA A 174 1.46 20.69 -9.39
C ALA A 174 0.69 21.84 -8.72
N LEU A 175 1.38 22.73 -7.99
CA LEU A 175 0.79 23.91 -7.36
C LEU A 175 0.25 24.93 -8.39
N ALA A 176 0.90 25.06 -9.55
CA ALA A 176 0.39 25.89 -10.64
C ALA A 176 -0.85 25.31 -11.31
N THR A 177 -0.90 23.97 -11.48
CA THR A 177 -2.04 23.26 -12.07
C THR A 177 -3.25 23.25 -11.13
N PHE A 178 -2.99 23.11 -9.84
CA PHE A 178 -3.99 22.99 -8.80
C PHE A 178 -3.76 24.06 -7.71
N PRO A 179 -4.08 25.33 -8.00
CA PRO A 179 -3.78 26.45 -7.10
C PRO A 179 -4.50 26.35 -5.74
N PHE A 180 -5.55 25.53 -5.66
CA PHE A 180 -6.29 25.28 -4.43
C PHE A 180 -5.49 24.52 -3.36
N MET A 181 -4.40 23.85 -3.73
CA MET A 181 -3.57 23.09 -2.79
C MET A 181 -2.62 23.99 -1.99
N LYS A 182 -2.48 25.26 -2.40
CA LYS A 182 -1.60 26.21 -1.73
C LYS A 182 -2.15 26.53 -0.33
N ASP A 183 -1.30 26.37 0.67
CA ASP A 183 -1.56 26.70 2.08
C ASP A 183 -2.76 25.93 2.67
N LYS A 184 -3.00 24.72 2.15
CA LYS A 184 -4.07 23.82 2.58
C LYS A 184 -3.52 22.43 2.86
N GLU A 185 -4.08 21.81 3.88
CA GLU A 185 -4.01 20.36 4.06
C GLU A 185 -4.92 19.70 3.04
N ILE A 186 -4.35 18.81 2.24
CA ILE A 186 -5.06 18.10 1.17
C ILE A 186 -4.82 16.62 1.38
N TYR A 187 -5.90 15.84 1.34
CA TYR A 187 -5.79 14.39 1.27
C TYR A 187 -5.33 13.99 -0.12
N VAL A 188 -4.26 13.21 -0.20
CA VAL A 188 -3.76 12.60 -1.44
C VAL A 188 -3.65 11.11 -1.22
N GLY A 189 -4.34 10.32 -2.03
CA GLY A 189 -4.38 8.86 -1.90
C GLY A 189 -4.29 8.12 -3.22
N ILE A 190 -4.06 6.83 -3.12
CA ILE A 190 -4.14 5.87 -4.20
C ILE A 190 -5.06 4.72 -3.75
N ALA A 191 -6.02 4.37 -4.60
CA ALA A 191 -6.94 3.27 -4.39
C ALA A 191 -6.86 2.30 -5.56
N GLY A 192 -6.78 1.01 -5.30
CA GLY A 192 -6.74 0.01 -6.35
C GLY A 192 -6.94 -1.40 -5.85
N LYS A 193 -7.28 -2.30 -6.77
CA LYS A 193 -7.35 -3.72 -6.47
C LYS A 193 -5.94 -4.26 -6.29
N PRO A 194 -5.62 -4.89 -5.16
CA PRO A 194 -4.33 -5.53 -5.00
C PRO A 194 -4.22 -6.79 -5.87
N ILE A 195 -3.02 -7.05 -6.39
CA ILE A 195 -2.69 -8.23 -7.18
C ILE A 195 -1.37 -8.83 -6.67
N VAL A 196 -1.19 -10.13 -6.93
CA VAL A 196 0.08 -10.82 -6.68
C VAL A 196 0.86 -10.89 -7.99
N GLU A 197 2.05 -10.31 -8.01
CA GLU A 197 2.95 -10.36 -9.16
C GLU A 197 4.40 -10.49 -8.66
N ASP A 198 5.17 -11.42 -9.22
CA ASP A 198 6.56 -11.71 -8.83
C ASP A 198 6.74 -12.03 -7.33
N GLY A 199 5.77 -12.72 -6.73
CA GLY A 199 5.81 -13.08 -5.31
C GLY A 199 5.60 -11.88 -4.36
N GLN A 200 5.12 -10.76 -4.88
CA GLN A 200 4.91 -9.49 -4.17
C GLN A 200 3.48 -8.98 -4.35
N LEU A 201 3.01 -8.23 -3.35
CA LEU A 201 1.73 -7.55 -3.42
C LEU A 201 1.93 -6.22 -4.15
N LYS A 202 1.20 -6.01 -5.24
CA LYS A 202 1.18 -4.76 -6.02
C LYS A 202 -0.24 -4.25 -6.16
N LEU A 203 -0.41 -2.99 -6.58
CA LEU A 203 -1.70 -2.51 -7.08
C LEU A 203 -1.85 -2.91 -8.54
N GLY A 204 -3.05 -3.33 -8.94
CA GLY A 204 -3.37 -3.68 -10.32
C GLY A 204 -3.25 -2.50 -11.29
N ASP A 205 -3.52 -2.74 -12.57
CA ASP A 205 -3.12 -1.84 -13.67
C ASP A 205 -3.81 -0.46 -13.70
N ASN A 206 -4.95 -0.33 -13.02
CA ASN A 206 -5.80 0.85 -13.12
C ASN A 206 -6.16 1.46 -11.75
N PRO A 207 -5.15 1.88 -10.95
CA PRO A 207 -5.40 2.55 -9.69
C PRO A 207 -6.04 3.93 -9.91
N GLU A 208 -6.89 4.33 -8.98
CA GLU A 208 -7.44 5.67 -8.86
C GLU A 208 -6.58 6.50 -7.91
N ILE A 209 -6.30 7.74 -8.30
CA ILE A 209 -5.63 8.72 -7.45
C ILE A 209 -6.68 9.65 -6.87
N LYS A 210 -6.67 9.78 -5.55
CA LYS A 210 -7.60 10.63 -4.82
C LYS A 210 -6.94 11.94 -4.43
N VAL A 211 -7.63 13.05 -4.63
CA VAL A 211 -7.25 14.37 -4.12
C VAL A 211 -8.47 15.00 -3.46
N GLY A 212 -8.46 15.07 -2.13
CA GLY A 212 -9.67 15.35 -1.35
C GLY A 212 -10.75 14.29 -1.63
N ASN A 213 -11.93 14.74 -2.07
CA ASN A 213 -13.05 13.90 -2.48
C ASN A 213 -13.13 13.70 -4.00
N LEU A 214 -12.07 14.03 -4.75
CA LEU A 214 -11.99 13.83 -6.20
C LEU A 214 -11.18 12.57 -6.50
N ASN A 215 -11.65 11.78 -7.46
CA ASN A 215 -10.92 10.62 -7.96
C ASN A 215 -10.46 10.90 -9.40
N PHE A 216 -9.23 10.52 -9.70
CA PHE A 216 -8.63 10.66 -11.02
C PHE A 216 -8.03 9.34 -11.46
N SER A 217 -8.28 8.96 -12.70
CA SER A 217 -7.50 7.92 -13.37
C SER A 217 -6.07 8.39 -13.63
N LEU A 218 -5.16 7.43 -13.80
CA LEU A 218 -3.80 7.71 -14.26
C LEU A 218 -3.77 8.48 -15.60
N ALA A 219 -4.71 8.18 -16.51
CA ALA A 219 -4.83 8.84 -17.80
C ALA A 219 -5.20 10.33 -17.65
N GLU A 220 -6.16 10.65 -16.78
CA GLU A 220 -6.56 12.03 -16.49
C GLU A 220 -5.40 12.83 -15.88
N LEU A 221 -4.69 12.25 -14.92
CA LEU A 221 -3.50 12.89 -14.34
C LEU A 221 -2.37 13.03 -15.34
N SER A 222 -2.18 12.05 -16.22
CA SER A 222 -1.18 12.12 -17.29
C SER A 222 -1.42 13.33 -18.18
N GLN A 223 -2.69 13.57 -18.55
CA GLN A 223 -3.09 14.73 -19.35
C GLN A 223 -2.94 16.03 -18.57
N GLN A 224 -3.43 16.10 -17.33
CA GLN A 224 -3.42 17.33 -16.52
C GLN A 224 -2.01 17.75 -16.10
N LEU A 225 -1.18 16.79 -15.68
CA LEU A 225 0.18 17.05 -15.25
C LEU A 225 1.18 17.05 -16.42
N ASN A 226 0.75 16.63 -17.62
CA ASN A 226 1.62 16.40 -18.77
C ASN A 226 2.82 15.51 -18.38
N ILE A 227 2.52 14.38 -17.72
CA ILE A 227 3.47 13.34 -17.29
C ILE A 227 2.98 12.03 -17.92
N PRO A 228 3.79 11.33 -18.73
CA PRO A 228 3.36 10.07 -19.35
C PRO A 228 2.84 9.05 -18.32
N GLU A 229 1.75 8.37 -18.66
CA GLU A 229 1.10 7.37 -17.81
C GLU A 229 2.09 6.31 -17.28
N GLU A 230 2.98 5.81 -18.14
CA GLU A 230 4.02 4.85 -17.77
C GLU A 230 4.95 5.36 -16.67
N LYS A 231 5.28 6.66 -16.68
CA LYS A 231 6.09 7.27 -15.63
C LYS A 231 5.31 7.44 -14.33
N LEU A 232 4.00 7.68 -14.40
CA LEU A 232 3.14 7.70 -13.22
C LEU A 232 3.03 6.30 -12.62
N LYS A 233 2.74 5.27 -13.43
CA LYS A 233 2.70 3.86 -13.00
C LYS A 233 4.01 3.44 -12.33
N GLN A 234 5.14 3.74 -12.95
CA GLN A 234 6.45 3.39 -12.39
C GLN A 234 6.71 4.04 -11.03
N LYS A 235 6.34 5.31 -10.86
CA LYS A 235 6.51 6.05 -9.59
C LYS A 235 5.52 5.61 -8.51
N LEU A 236 4.34 5.15 -8.90
CA LEU A 236 3.27 4.71 -8.01
C LEU A 236 3.30 3.21 -7.69
N ASN A 237 4.23 2.46 -8.29
CA ASN A 237 4.38 1.04 -8.03
C ASN A 237 4.87 0.80 -6.58
N LEU A 238 3.90 0.59 -5.70
CA LEU A 238 4.08 0.15 -4.33
C LEU A 238 4.07 -1.38 -4.32
N ALA A 239 5.22 -1.97 -4.64
CA ALA A 239 5.43 -3.39 -4.43
C ALA A 239 5.79 -3.63 -2.96
N VAL A 240 4.91 -4.32 -2.23
CA VAL A 240 5.11 -4.72 -0.84
C VAL A 240 5.67 -6.13 -0.81
N ASN A 241 6.82 -6.27 -0.15
CA ASN A 241 7.58 -7.50 -0.09
C ASN A 241 7.58 -8.06 1.34
N LEU A 242 7.05 -9.27 1.51
CA LEU A 242 7.23 -10.04 2.75
C LEU A 242 8.57 -10.78 2.68
N GLN A 243 9.60 -10.25 3.35
CA GLN A 243 11.00 -10.68 3.22
C GLN A 243 11.22 -12.20 3.21
N LYS A 244 10.50 -12.94 4.07
CA LYS A 244 10.63 -14.39 4.27
C LYS A 244 9.60 -15.24 3.50
N VAL A 245 8.60 -14.63 2.86
CA VAL A 245 7.47 -15.34 2.23
C VAL A 245 7.25 -14.82 0.82
N ALA A 246 7.29 -15.71 -0.17
CA ALA A 246 6.81 -15.41 -1.51
C ALA A 246 5.28 -15.57 -1.53
N ILE A 247 4.56 -14.49 -1.86
CA ILE A 247 3.10 -14.52 -1.93
C ILE A 247 2.70 -15.22 -3.23
N ASN A 248 1.85 -16.22 -3.15
CA ASN A 248 1.33 -16.97 -4.30
C ASN A 248 -0.13 -16.62 -4.58
N ASP A 249 -0.89 -16.32 -3.52
CA ASP A 249 -2.32 -16.05 -3.60
C ASP A 249 -2.75 -14.99 -2.58
N LEU A 250 -3.87 -14.34 -2.88
CA LEU A 250 -4.38 -13.18 -2.18
C LEU A 250 -5.91 -13.24 -2.17
N GLU A 251 -6.47 -13.18 -0.96
CA GLU A 251 -7.91 -13.06 -0.75
C GLU A 251 -8.19 -11.76 0.00
N LEU A 252 -9.10 -10.94 -0.55
CA LEU A 252 -9.50 -9.68 0.06
C LEU A 252 -10.93 -9.77 0.55
N THR A 253 -11.14 -9.38 1.80
CA THR A 253 -12.47 -9.17 2.37
C THR A 253 -12.46 -7.85 3.14
N ASP A 254 -13.61 -7.34 3.55
CA ASP A 254 -13.66 -6.04 4.21
C ASP A 254 -12.77 -6.02 5.46
N ASN A 255 -11.92 -4.98 5.57
CA ASN A 255 -10.96 -4.74 6.64
C ASN A 255 -9.81 -5.77 6.77
N LYS A 256 -9.69 -6.74 5.86
CA LYS A 256 -8.62 -7.75 5.93
C LYS A 256 -8.11 -8.27 4.59
N VAL A 257 -6.84 -8.65 4.61
CA VAL A 257 -6.13 -9.33 3.53
C VAL A 257 -5.65 -10.68 4.03
N VAL A 258 -5.93 -11.75 3.31
CA VAL A 258 -5.33 -13.07 3.55
C VAL A 258 -4.31 -13.32 2.44
N LEU A 259 -3.04 -13.45 2.83
CA LEU A 259 -1.95 -13.77 1.92
C LEU A 259 -1.59 -15.24 2.09
N ARG A 260 -1.53 -15.97 0.99
CA ARG A 260 -1.06 -17.37 0.98
C ARG A 260 0.21 -17.45 0.17
N GLY A 261 1.19 -18.21 0.64
CA GLY A 261 2.51 -18.19 0.07
C GLY A 261 3.39 -19.34 0.50
N SER A 262 4.64 -19.29 0.07
CA SER A 262 5.66 -20.25 0.45
C SER A 262 6.85 -19.54 1.09
N PRO A 263 7.56 -20.17 2.03
CA PRO A 263 8.82 -19.63 2.52
C PRO A 263 9.75 -19.35 1.34
N ARG A 264 10.42 -18.20 1.36
CA ARG A 264 11.51 -17.98 0.41
C ARG A 264 12.64 -18.91 0.77
N SER A 265 13.00 -19.79 -0.14
CA SER A 265 14.21 -20.60 -0.02
C SER A 265 15.39 -19.64 0.17
N SER A 266 16.01 -19.69 1.35
CA SER A 266 17.29 -19.05 1.61
C SER A 266 18.34 -19.80 0.79
N THR A 267 18.41 -19.52 -0.52
CA THR A 267 19.53 -19.99 -1.32
C THR A 267 20.76 -19.28 -0.78
N SER A 268 21.56 -20.03 -0.04
CA SER A 268 22.90 -19.65 0.39
C SER A 268 23.65 -19.02 -0.78
N GLU A 269 23.87 -17.70 -0.72
CA GLU A 269 24.98 -17.09 -1.44
C GLU A 269 26.25 -17.72 -0.87
N THR A 270 26.72 -18.77 -1.52
CA THR A 270 28.08 -19.27 -1.34
C THR A 270 29.00 -18.13 -1.78
N PRO A 271 29.80 -17.53 -0.89
CA PRO A 271 30.75 -16.52 -1.31
C PRO A 271 31.80 -17.24 -2.15
N HIS A 272 31.81 -16.97 -3.46
CA HIS A 272 32.93 -17.39 -4.29
C HIS A 272 34.17 -16.63 -3.81
N ARG A 273 35.12 -17.46 -3.38
CA ARG A 273 36.42 -17.17 -2.80
C ARG A 273 37.28 -16.21 -3.60
#